data_AF-A0A947XLT9-F1
#
_entry.id   AF-A0A947XLT9-F1
#
_cell.length_a   1.000
_cell.length_b   1.000
_cell.length_c   1.000
_cell.angle_alpha   90.00
_cell.angle_beta   90.00
_cell.angle_gamma   90.00
#
_symmetry.space_group_name_H-M   'P 1'
#
loop_
_entity.id
_entity.type
_entity.pdbx_description
1 polymer ?
#
loop_
_entity_poly.entity_id
_entity_poly.type
_entity_poly.pdbx_seq_one_letter_code
_entity_poly.pdbx_strand_id
1 'polypeptide(L)'
;LPWQDQLQKVEWNALLFFIGIITSVACLNHVGWLSYISRLFEVLHPTAVNVVLGVASGVMDNVPVEAAALMSNPELGLNQWALNALMVGIGGSLTVVGSAAGVMAMSLDKTYSFAVHLKFLPAILVNFFGSLGIWYLQFELFGLY
;
A
#
# COMPACT_ATOMS: atom_id res chain seq x y z
N LEU A 1 -36.10 12.04 7.12
CA LEU A 1 -35.81 11.04 8.17
C LEU A 1 -34.37 11.23 8.61
N PRO A 2 -34.00 10.97 9.89
CA PRO A 2 -32.67 11.28 10.43
C PRO A 2 -31.49 10.69 9.64
N TRP A 3 -31.71 9.61 8.89
CA TRP A 3 -30.69 8.98 8.04
C TRP A 3 -30.36 9.78 6.76
N GLN A 4 -31.28 10.61 6.25
CA GLN A 4 -31.02 11.44 5.06
C GLN A 4 -29.97 12.51 5.36
N ASP A 5 -30.04 13.12 6.54
CA ASP A 5 -29.06 14.10 7.01
C ASP A 5 -27.68 13.46 7.29
N GLN A 6 -27.66 12.16 7.63
CA GLN A 6 -26.42 11.40 7.75
C GLN A 6 -25.80 11.08 6.38
N LEU A 7 -26.61 10.72 5.39
CA LEU A 7 -26.11 10.46 4.03
C LEU A 7 -25.51 11.69 3.35
N GLN A 8 -26.00 12.89 3.67
CA GLN A 8 -25.41 14.14 3.15
C GLN A 8 -24.01 14.43 3.71
N LYS A 9 -23.64 13.82 4.84
CA LYS A 9 -22.31 13.94 5.45
C LYS A 9 -21.30 12.91 4.94
N VAL A 10 -21.73 11.98 4.08
CA VAL A 10 -20.85 10.99 3.49
C VAL A 10 -20.01 11.65 2.39
N GLU A 11 -18.71 11.40 2.41
CA GLU A 11 -17.76 11.85 1.38
C GLU A 11 -17.90 11.02 0.10
N TRP A 12 -18.99 11.23 -0.64
CA TRP A 12 -19.32 10.47 -1.85
C TRP A 12 -18.22 10.52 -2.91
N ASN A 13 -17.50 11.65 -3.02
CA ASN A 13 -16.39 11.80 -3.96
C ASN A 13 -15.25 10.82 -3.66
N ALA A 14 -14.90 10.63 -2.38
CA ALA A 14 -13.86 9.69 -1.98
C ALA A 14 -14.30 8.24 -2.22
N LEU A 15 -15.55 7.90 -1.92
CA LEU A 15 -16.10 6.57 -2.19
C LEU A 15 -16.08 6.24 -3.68
N LEU A 16 -16.54 7.16 -4.54
CA LEU A 16 -16.53 6.97 -5.99
C LEU A 16 -15.11 6.85 -6.55
N PHE A 17 -14.15 7.58 -5.98
CA PHE A 17 -12.72 7.45 -6.31
C PHE A 17 -12.19 6.04 -6.00
N PHE A 18 -12.45 5.51 -4.80
CA PHE A 18 -12.01 4.15 -4.44
C PHE A 18 -12.71 3.08 -5.28
N ILE A 19 -14.00 3.22 -5.56
CA ILE A 19 -14.73 2.33 -6.47
C ILE A 19 -14.07 2.34 -7.86
N GLY A 20 -13.74 3.51 -8.39
CA GLY A 20 -13.06 3.65 -9.68
C GLY A 20 -11.68 2.97 -9.71
N ILE A 21 -10.87 3.15 -8.66
CA ILE A 21 -9.56 2.48 -8.54
C ILE A 21 -9.74 0.97 -8.49
N ILE A 22 -10.58 0.46 -7.59
CA ILE A 22 -10.78 -0.99 -7.42
C ILE A 22 -11.33 -1.62 -8.71
N THR A 23 -12.24 -0.93 -9.40
CA THR A 23 -12.79 -1.39 -10.69
C THR A 23 -11.70 -1.44 -11.78
N SER A 24 -10.79 -0.46 -11.79
CA SER A 24 -9.68 -0.43 -12.75
C SER A 24 -8.70 -1.58 -12.50
N VAL A 25 -8.36 -1.84 -11.23
CA VAL A 25 -7.52 -2.98 -10.85
C VAL A 25 -8.21 -4.31 -11.15
N ALA A 26 -9.53 -4.40 -10.94
CA ALA A 26 -10.31 -5.59 -11.31
C ALA A 26 -10.30 -5.84 -12.82
N CYS A 27 -10.33 -4.79 -13.65
CA CYS A 27 -10.16 -4.90 -15.10
C CYS A 27 -8.78 -5.46 -15.46
N LEU A 28 -7.70 -4.96 -14.82
CA LEU A 28 -6.36 -5.51 -14.99
C LEU A 28 -6.31 -6.99 -14.59
N ASN A 29 -7.02 -7.39 -13.53
CA ASN A 29 -7.16 -8.79 -13.13
C ASN A 29 -7.80 -9.62 -14.23
N HIS A 30 -8.94 -9.14 -14.74
CA HIS A 30 -9.73 -9.83 -15.76
C HIS A 30 -8.95 -10.05 -17.05
N VAL A 31 -8.08 -9.10 -17.44
CA VAL A 31 -7.20 -9.22 -18.62
C VAL A 31 -5.93 -10.04 -18.32
N GLY A 32 -5.72 -10.45 -17.07
CA GLY A 32 -4.65 -11.37 -16.66
C GLY A 32 -3.34 -10.70 -16.22
N TRP A 33 -3.28 -9.37 -16.12
CA TRP A 33 -2.05 -8.67 -15.69
C TRP A 33 -1.65 -8.99 -14.25
N LEU A 34 -2.61 -9.28 -13.39
CA LEU A 34 -2.33 -9.56 -11.98
C LEU A 34 -1.75 -10.98 -11.77
N SER A 35 -1.81 -11.85 -12.78
CA SER A 35 -1.15 -13.17 -12.75
C SER A 35 0.38 -13.07 -12.66
N TYR A 36 0.98 -11.95 -13.06
CA TYR A 36 2.40 -11.73 -12.85
C TYR A 36 2.75 -11.56 -11.37
N ILE A 37 1.85 -11.00 -10.57
CA ILE A 37 2.05 -10.84 -9.12
C ILE A 37 2.01 -12.21 -8.44
N SER A 38 0.99 -13.04 -8.73
CA SER A 38 0.92 -14.40 -8.17
C SER A 38 2.14 -15.24 -8.58
N ARG A 39 2.59 -15.13 -9.83
CA ARG A 39 3.81 -15.79 -10.29
C ARG A 39 5.07 -15.32 -9.56
N LEU A 40 5.15 -14.05 -9.14
CA LEU A 40 6.26 -13.59 -8.29
C LEU A 40 6.26 -14.31 -6.94
N PHE A 41 5.09 -14.51 -6.34
CA PHE A 41 4.96 -15.28 -5.09
C PHE A 41 5.30 -16.77 -5.24
N GLU A 42 5.19 -17.34 -6.44
CA GLU A 42 5.61 -18.72 -6.72
C GLU A 42 7.14 -18.87 -6.87
N VAL A 43 7.82 -17.86 -7.43
CA VAL A 43 9.25 -17.96 -7.77
C VAL A 43 10.19 -17.27 -6.79
N LEU A 44 9.66 -16.35 -5.96
CA LEU A 44 10.42 -15.64 -4.92
C LEU A 44 9.83 -15.90 -3.54
N HIS A 45 10.65 -15.69 -2.51
CA HIS A 45 10.16 -15.76 -1.14
C HIS A 45 9.07 -14.69 -0.90
N PRO A 46 7.93 -15.02 -0.27
CA PRO A 46 6.83 -14.07 -0.06
C PRO A 46 7.24 -12.75 0.60
N THR A 47 8.14 -12.79 1.58
CA THR A 47 8.72 -11.60 2.21
C THR A 47 9.37 -10.67 1.18
N ALA A 48 10.12 -11.20 0.21
CA ALA A 48 10.77 -10.39 -0.81
C ALA A 48 9.73 -9.74 -1.75
N VAL A 49 8.70 -10.49 -2.15
CA VAL A 49 7.61 -9.97 -2.98
C VAL A 49 6.85 -8.87 -2.23
N ASN A 50 6.54 -9.07 -0.95
CA ASN A 50 5.87 -8.07 -0.11
C ASN A 50 6.70 -6.78 0.04
N VAL A 51 8.03 -6.90 0.18
CA VAL A 51 8.93 -5.73 0.18
C VAL A 51 8.90 -5.02 -1.18
N VAL A 52 8.92 -5.75 -2.29
CA VAL A 52 8.83 -5.18 -3.65
C VAL A 52 7.50 -4.44 -3.85
N LEU A 53 6.39 -5.03 -3.43
CA LEU A 53 5.07 -4.39 -3.47
C LEU A 53 5.03 -3.13 -2.59
N GLY A 54 5.65 -3.16 -1.41
CA GLY A 54 5.83 -1.97 -0.57
C GLY A 54 6.61 -0.87 -1.29
N VAL A 55 7.72 -1.19 -1.94
CA VAL A 55 8.47 -0.21 -2.75
C VAL A 55 7.64 0.31 -3.93
N ALA A 56 6.88 -0.56 -4.60
CA ALA A 56 5.98 -0.17 -5.69
C ALA A 56 4.88 0.80 -5.21
N SER A 57 4.37 0.61 -3.98
CA SER A 57 3.48 1.56 -3.30
C SER A 57 4.15 2.90 -2.99
N GLY A 58 5.48 3.00 -3.05
CA GLY A 58 6.15 4.31 -3.01
C GLY A 58 5.84 5.16 -4.23
N VAL A 59 5.49 4.55 -5.36
CA VAL A 59 5.22 5.24 -6.64
C VAL A 59 3.73 5.28 -6.95
N MET A 60 3.01 4.22 -6.60
CA MET A 60 1.56 4.10 -6.73
C MET A 60 0.89 4.26 -5.37
N ASP A 61 -0.35 4.76 -5.31
CA ASP A 61 -1.08 4.80 -4.03
C ASP A 61 -1.23 3.40 -3.42
N ASN A 62 -1.27 3.34 -2.09
CA ASN A 62 -1.30 2.07 -1.36
C ASN A 62 -2.57 1.24 -1.64
N VAL A 63 -3.72 1.89 -1.80
CA VAL A 63 -5.00 1.22 -2.08
C VAL A 63 -4.97 0.39 -3.38
N PRO A 64 -4.57 0.94 -4.55
CA PRO A 64 -4.46 0.13 -5.76
C PRO A 64 -3.44 -1.02 -5.67
N VAL A 65 -2.31 -0.82 -4.97
CA VAL A 65 -1.29 -1.87 -4.81
C VAL A 65 -1.80 -3.01 -3.94
N GLU A 66 -2.47 -2.68 -2.83
CA GLU A 66 -3.12 -3.66 -1.95
C GLU A 66 -4.23 -4.42 -2.70
N ALA A 67 -5.06 -3.69 -3.45
CA ALA A 67 -6.10 -4.31 -4.27
C ALA A 67 -5.51 -5.28 -5.31
N ALA A 68 -4.37 -4.94 -5.92
CA ALA A 68 -3.70 -5.81 -6.88
C ALA A 68 -3.14 -7.08 -6.21
N ALA A 69 -2.55 -6.97 -5.02
CA ALA A 69 -2.08 -8.11 -4.24
C ALA A 69 -3.25 -9.05 -3.87
N LEU A 70 -4.33 -8.51 -3.31
CA LEU A 70 -5.54 -9.26 -2.94
C LEU A 70 -6.18 -9.96 -4.14
N MET A 71 -6.34 -9.25 -5.26
CA MET A 71 -6.98 -9.81 -6.46
C MET A 71 -6.10 -10.82 -7.21
N SER A 72 -4.77 -10.77 -7.02
CA SER A 72 -3.86 -11.80 -7.52
C SER A 72 -3.95 -13.13 -6.76
N ASN A 73 -4.63 -13.12 -5.59
CA ASN A 73 -4.94 -14.30 -4.76
C ASN A 73 -3.77 -15.29 -4.57
N PRO A 74 -2.60 -14.85 -4.10
CA PRO A 74 -1.48 -15.75 -3.82
C PRO A 74 -1.77 -16.61 -2.57
N GLU A 75 -1.20 -17.81 -2.52
CA GLU A 75 -1.28 -18.68 -1.34
C GLU A 75 -0.33 -18.18 -0.23
N LEU A 76 -0.84 -17.32 0.65
CA LEU A 76 -0.08 -16.70 1.74
C LEU A 76 -0.67 -17.02 3.12
N GLY A 77 0.21 -17.25 4.10
CA GLY A 77 -0.14 -17.33 5.51
C GLY A 77 -0.50 -15.96 6.11
N LEU A 78 -1.15 -15.96 7.28
CA LEU A 78 -1.58 -14.73 7.97
C LEU A 78 -0.42 -13.77 8.27
N ASN A 79 0.76 -14.31 8.63
CA ASN A 79 1.98 -13.52 8.84
C ASN A 79 2.38 -12.74 7.58
N GLN A 80 2.29 -13.37 6.40
CA GLN A 80 2.64 -12.76 5.12
C GLN A 80 1.59 -11.75 4.65
N TRP A 81 0.31 -11.96 4.97
CA TRP A 81 -0.73 -10.94 4.76
C TRP A 81 -0.54 -9.73 5.68
N ALA A 82 -0.19 -9.95 6.95
CA ALA A 82 0.17 -8.87 7.86
C ALA A 82 1.41 -8.11 7.36
N LEU A 83 2.41 -8.82 6.81
CA LEU A 83 3.56 -8.19 6.18
C LEU A 83 3.16 -7.38 4.95
N ASN A 84 2.30 -7.93 4.08
CA ASN A 84 1.84 -7.24 2.88
C ASN A 84 1.19 -5.90 3.23
N ALA A 85 0.21 -5.91 4.13
CA ALA A 85 -0.47 -4.71 4.61
C ALA A 85 0.50 -3.70 5.25
N LEU A 86 1.50 -4.18 6.02
CA LEU A 86 2.52 -3.33 6.62
C LEU A 86 3.43 -2.69 5.56
N MET A 87 3.96 -3.49 4.64
CA MET A 87 4.92 -3.02 3.63
C MET A 87 4.26 -2.10 2.60
N VAL A 88 3.05 -2.43 2.14
CA VAL A 88 2.28 -1.57 1.23
C VAL A 88 1.84 -0.29 1.94
N GLY A 89 1.34 -0.40 3.16
CA GLY A 89 0.93 0.75 3.97
C GLY A 89 2.07 1.75 4.22
N ILE A 90 3.24 1.26 4.66
CA ILE A 90 4.41 2.09 4.94
C ILE A 90 5.11 2.52 3.63
N GLY A 91 5.09 1.64 2.63
CA GLY A 91 5.65 1.89 1.31
C GLY A 91 5.16 3.17 0.65
N GLY A 92 3.89 3.51 0.83
CA GLY A 92 3.29 4.79 0.40
C GLY A 92 4.00 6.06 0.89
N SER A 93 4.83 5.96 1.92
CA SER A 93 5.64 7.08 2.45
C SER A 93 7.03 7.20 1.82
N LEU A 94 7.47 6.24 1.00
CA LEU A 94 8.79 6.26 0.34
C LEU A 94 8.95 7.44 -0.62
N THR A 95 7.85 7.85 -1.25
CA THR A 95 7.78 9.11 -1.97
C THR A 95 6.53 9.88 -1.57
N VAL A 96 6.58 11.20 -1.75
CA VAL A 96 5.48 12.08 -1.37
C VAL A 96 4.23 11.91 -2.25
N VAL A 97 4.34 11.26 -3.41
CA VAL A 97 3.19 10.97 -4.30
C VAL A 97 2.61 9.58 -4.07
N GLY A 98 3.33 8.70 -3.36
CA GLY A 98 2.89 7.33 -3.07
C GLY A 98 1.76 7.22 -2.05
N SER A 99 1.33 8.34 -1.47
CA SER A 99 0.20 8.37 -0.53
C SER A 99 -0.62 9.66 -0.64
N ALA A 100 -1.93 9.54 -0.42
CA ALA A 100 -2.83 10.68 -0.34
C ALA A 100 -2.39 11.72 0.71
N ALA A 101 -1.86 11.26 1.85
CA ALA A 101 -1.32 12.14 2.89
C ALA A 101 -0.12 12.96 2.40
N GLY A 102 0.80 12.35 1.65
CA GLY A 102 1.94 13.05 1.05
C GLY A 102 1.52 14.10 0.02
N VAL A 103 0.60 13.74 -0.88
CA VAL A 103 0.05 14.67 -1.88
C VAL A 103 -0.69 15.84 -1.19
N MET A 104 -1.45 15.54 -0.14
CA MET A 104 -2.11 16.56 0.67
C MET A 104 -1.09 17.51 1.31
N ALA A 105 -0.02 16.98 1.91
CA ALA A 105 1.04 17.79 2.52
C ALA A 105 1.68 18.78 1.54
N MET A 106 2.02 18.34 0.31
CA MET A 106 2.52 19.24 -0.73
C MET A 106 1.48 20.27 -1.21
N SER A 107 0.19 19.92 -1.15
CA SER A 107 -0.86 20.86 -1.56
C SER A 107 -1.05 22.00 -0.55
N LEU A 108 -0.90 21.69 0.74
CA LEU A 108 -1.03 22.60 1.88
C LEU A 108 0.22 23.45 2.12
N ASP A 109 1.41 22.85 2.06
CA ASP A 109 2.69 23.55 2.25
C ASP A 109 3.44 23.68 0.93
N LYS A 110 3.47 24.90 0.36
CA LYS A 110 4.16 25.19 -0.90
C LYS A 110 5.68 25.05 -0.81
N THR A 111 6.26 25.05 0.39
CA THR A 111 7.69 24.81 0.58
C THR A 111 8.03 23.32 0.58
N TYR A 112 7.04 22.46 0.80
CA TYR A 112 7.17 21.01 0.79
C TYR A 112 6.95 20.46 -0.63
N SER A 113 8.04 20.05 -1.27
CA SER A 113 8.03 19.48 -2.63
C SER A 113 8.59 18.06 -2.64
N PHE A 114 8.46 17.37 -3.77
CA PHE A 114 9.05 16.05 -4.01
C PHE A 114 10.55 15.99 -3.67
N ALA A 115 11.32 17.00 -4.11
CA ALA A 115 12.76 17.06 -3.83
C ALA A 115 13.05 17.29 -2.33
N VAL A 116 12.20 18.02 -1.62
CA VAL A 116 12.34 18.23 -0.18
C VAL A 116 12.03 16.95 0.57
N HIS A 117 10.97 16.23 0.19
CA HIS A 117 10.62 14.95 0.80
C HIS A 117 11.77 13.93 0.69
N LEU A 118 12.40 13.83 -0.49
CA LEU A 118 13.54 12.93 -0.69
C LEU A 118 14.77 13.25 0.17
N LYS A 119 14.90 14.47 0.71
CA LYS A 119 15.98 14.76 1.69
C LYS A 119 15.81 13.97 2.98
N PHE A 120 14.58 13.57 3.31
CA PHE A 120 14.26 12.75 4.48
C PHE A 120 14.30 11.25 4.18
N LEU A 121 14.71 10.86 2.97
CA LEU A 121 14.79 9.46 2.55
C LEU A 121 15.53 8.57 3.58
N PRO A 122 16.63 8.98 4.23
CA PRO A 122 17.25 8.16 5.27
C PRO A 122 16.31 7.81 6.43
N ALA A 123 15.55 8.79 6.94
CA ALA A 123 14.58 8.55 8.02
C ALA A 123 13.41 7.68 7.56
N ILE A 124 12.95 7.90 6.32
CA ILE A 124 11.87 7.11 5.71
C ILE A 124 12.30 5.65 5.51
N LEU A 125 13.54 5.43 5.05
CA LEU A 125 14.09 4.07 4.91
C LEU A 125 14.29 3.39 6.26
N VAL A 126 14.68 4.13 7.30
CA VAL A 126 14.72 3.60 8.68
C VAL A 126 13.32 3.15 9.12
N ASN A 127 12.27 3.91 8.80
CA ASN A 127 10.89 3.49 9.10
C ASN A 127 10.48 2.23 8.29
N PHE A 128 10.79 2.21 6.99
CA PHE A 128 10.45 1.09 6.10
C PHE A 128 11.15 -0.22 6.52
N PHE A 129 12.48 -0.20 6.67
CA PHE A 129 13.25 -1.38 7.07
C PHE A 129 13.11 -1.69 8.57
N GLY A 130 12.91 -0.68 9.41
CA GLY A 130 12.64 -0.86 10.83
C GLY A 130 11.34 -1.63 11.06
N SER A 131 10.29 -1.29 10.32
CA SER A 131 8.99 -1.98 10.40
C SER A 131 9.08 -3.41 9.88
N LEU A 132 9.80 -3.64 8.77
CA LEU A 132 10.12 -5.00 8.30
C LEU A 132 10.87 -5.80 9.38
N GLY A 133 11.85 -5.18 10.05
CA GLY A 133 12.60 -5.78 11.14
C GLY A 133 11.73 -6.13 12.34
N ILE A 134 10.82 -5.25 12.74
CA ILE A 134 9.85 -5.52 13.82
C ILE A 134 8.95 -6.69 13.45
N TRP A 135 8.40 -6.71 12.23
CA TRP A 135 7.61 -7.83 11.75
C TRP A 135 8.39 -9.14 11.79
N TYR A 136 9.65 -9.14 11.34
CA TYR A 136 10.50 -10.33 11.35
C TYR A 136 10.74 -10.83 12.77
N LEU A 137 11.04 -9.92 13.71
CA LEU A 137 11.19 -10.28 15.12
C LEU A 137 9.89 -10.86 15.69
N GLN A 138 8.75 -10.21 15.44
CA GLN A 138 7.45 -10.63 15.97
C GLN A 138 7.07 -12.03 15.46
N PHE A 139 7.03 -12.22 14.14
CA PHE A 139 6.47 -13.43 13.53
C PHE A 139 7.49 -14.55 13.33
N GLU A 140 8.72 -14.24 12.90
CA GLU A 140 9.72 -15.25 12.55
C GLU A 140 10.60 -15.63 13.74
N LEU A 141 10.97 -14.67 14.60
CA LEU A 141 11.83 -14.96 15.76
C LEU A 141 11.02 -15.40 16.99
N PHE A 142 9.96 -14.67 17.33
CA PHE A 142 9.18 -14.92 18.55
C PHE A 142 7.89 -15.72 18.32
N GLY A 143 7.44 -15.88 17.06
CA GLY A 143 6.23 -16.65 16.74
C GLY A 143 4.95 -16.06 17.34
N LEU A 144 4.86 -14.74 17.48
CA LEU A 144 3.72 -14.03 18.05
C LEU A 144 2.69 -13.70 16.94
N TYR A 145 1.59 -14.45 16.91
CA TYR A 145 0.49 -14.30 15.97
C TYR A 145 -0.69 -13.51 16.54
#